data_AF-A0A7S2C5F6-F1
#
_entry.id   AF-A0A7S2C5F6-F1
#
_cell.length_a   1.000
_cell.length_b   1.000
_cell.length_c   1.000
_cell.angle_alpha   90.00
_cell.angle_beta   90.00
_cell.angle_gamma   90.00
#
_symmetry.space_group_name_H-M   'P 1'
#
loop_
_entity.id
_entity.type
_entity.pdbx_description
1 polymer ?
#
loop_
_entity_poly.entity_id
_entity_poly.type
_entity_poly.pdbx_seq_one_letter_code
_entity_poly.pdbx_strand_id
1 'polypeptide(L)'
;KECGFDTLKTSTFLSIAKQTCNFIRLDASTDMNTAFEKFKALMFAHAVERSPHAVLIFSVEDVEKVTEFMLNSYFRHFKLYKYIFTAKEQVTLVQELPHGVEVPAAARPLDDALTQSIVYTQPPEPPPVEEPAPAPMEEEEEPAVAEGEADGEPVDGAGGEAAAEES
;
A
#
# COMPACT_ATOMS: atom_id res chain seq x y z
N LYS A 1 7.69 44.41 -25.30
CA LYS A 1 7.19 45.55 -26.11
C LYS A 1 5.74 45.76 -25.70
N GLU A 2 5.40 46.90 -25.12
CA GLU A 2 4.02 47.15 -24.69
C GLU A 2 3.15 47.39 -25.92
N CYS A 3 2.05 46.65 -26.04
CA CYS A 3 1.07 46.83 -27.10
C CYS A 3 -0.06 47.68 -26.53
N GLY A 4 -0.28 48.88 -27.07
CA GLY A 4 -1.36 49.78 -26.65
C GLY A 4 -2.74 49.27 -27.07
N PHE A 5 -3.17 48.15 -26.50
CA PHE A 5 -4.48 47.59 -26.76
C PHE A 5 -5.58 48.40 -26.09
N ASP A 6 -6.65 48.65 -26.84
CA ASP A 6 -7.86 49.25 -26.30
C ASP A 6 -8.55 48.33 -25.29
N THR A 7 -9.40 48.90 -24.44
CA THR A 7 -10.16 48.21 -23.41
C THR A 7 -11.00 47.06 -24.00
N LEU A 8 -11.57 47.29 -25.19
CA LEU A 8 -12.39 46.30 -25.88
C LEU A 8 -11.56 45.11 -26.40
N LYS A 9 -10.36 45.37 -26.93
CA LYS A 9 -9.41 44.31 -27.35
C LYS A 9 -8.93 43.48 -26.15
N THR A 10 -8.59 44.16 -25.06
CA THR A 10 -8.08 43.52 -23.84
C THR A 10 -9.15 42.65 -23.17
N SER A 11 -10.39 43.15 -23.05
CA SER A 11 -11.50 42.39 -22.47
C SER A 11 -11.85 41.16 -23.31
N THR A 12 -11.86 41.29 -24.64
CA THR A 12 -12.12 40.18 -25.56
C THR A 12 -11.02 39.13 -25.47
N PHE A 13 -9.75 39.55 -25.47
CA PHE A 13 -8.62 38.64 -25.28
C PHE A 13 -8.74 37.85 -23.96
N LEU A 14 -9.06 38.53 -22.85
CA LEU A 14 -9.21 37.88 -21.55
C LEU A 14 -10.38 36.87 -21.55
N SER A 15 -11.46 37.19 -22.26
CA SER A 15 -12.59 36.28 -22.46
C SER A 15 -12.17 35.02 -23.24
N ILE A 16 -11.42 35.16 -24.33
CA ILE A 16 -10.89 34.04 -25.11
C ILE A 16 -9.96 33.17 -24.27
N ALA A 17 -9.04 33.79 -23.52
CA ALA A 17 -8.12 33.08 -22.64
C ALA A 17 -8.86 32.30 -21.54
N LYS A 18 -9.85 32.94 -20.90
CA LYS A 18 -10.72 32.28 -19.90
C LYS A 18 -11.47 31.09 -20.49
N GLN A 19 -12.03 31.24 -21.69
CA GLN A 19 -12.78 30.17 -22.35
C GLN A 19 -11.86 28.99 -22.71
N THR A 20 -10.63 29.28 -23.17
CA THR A 20 -9.60 28.26 -23.44
C THR A 20 -9.21 27.52 -22.16
N CYS A 21 -8.95 28.23 -21.05
CA CYS A 21 -8.64 27.62 -19.76
C CYS A 21 -9.78 26.73 -19.24
N ASN A 22 -11.04 27.18 -19.38
CA ASN A 22 -12.21 26.40 -18.98
C ASN A 22 -12.34 25.12 -19.80
N PHE A 23 -12.05 25.17 -21.10
CA PHE A 23 -12.03 23.97 -21.96
C PHE A 23 -11.00 22.94 -21.47
N ILE A 24 -9.76 23.37 -21.20
CA ILE A 24 -8.69 22.50 -20.69
C ILE A 24 -9.04 21.95 -19.29
N ARG A 25 -9.70 22.76 -18.47
CA ARG A 25 -10.15 22.34 -17.13
C ARG A 25 -11.22 21.25 -17.20
N LEU A 26 -12.15 21.35 -18.15
CA LEU A 26 -13.26 20.40 -18.29
C LEU A 26 -12.77 19.07 -18.87
N ASP A 27 -11.81 19.09 -19.77
CA ASP A 27 -11.24 17.90 -20.39
C ASP A 27 -9.78 17.67 -19.94
N ALA A 28 -9.62 16.82 -18.91
CA ALA A 28 -8.32 16.43 -18.39
C ALA A 28 -7.44 15.69 -19.42
N SER A 29 -8.02 15.12 -20.47
CA SER A 29 -7.29 14.40 -21.52
C SER A 29 -6.72 15.32 -22.61
N THR A 30 -7.14 16.59 -22.64
CA THR A 30 -6.74 17.54 -23.69
C THR A 30 -5.22 17.73 -23.78
N ASP A 31 -4.68 17.58 -24.99
CA ASP A 31 -3.29 17.87 -25.33
C ASP A 31 -3.05 19.35 -25.64
N MET A 32 -1.78 19.78 -25.60
CA MET A 32 -1.38 21.16 -25.90
C MET A 32 -1.82 21.60 -27.31
N ASN A 33 -1.66 20.72 -28.30
CA ASN A 33 -2.03 21.03 -29.69
C ASN A 33 -3.54 21.26 -29.82
N THR A 34 -4.36 20.39 -29.25
CA THR A 34 -5.83 20.52 -29.25
C THR A 34 -6.28 21.79 -28.54
N ALA A 35 -5.66 22.12 -27.39
CA ALA A 35 -5.93 23.36 -26.68
C ALA A 35 -5.56 24.60 -27.53
N PHE A 36 -4.43 24.55 -28.24
CA PHE A 36 -3.98 25.63 -29.11
C PHE A 36 -4.86 25.78 -30.37
N GLU A 37 -5.35 24.68 -30.93
CA GLU A 37 -6.33 24.71 -32.02
C GLU A 37 -7.64 25.36 -31.59
N LYS A 38 -8.13 25.07 -30.38
CA LYS A 38 -9.30 25.75 -29.81
C LYS A 38 -9.07 27.23 -29.59
N PHE A 39 -7.91 27.60 -29.05
CA PHE A 39 -7.52 29.00 -28.92
C PHE A 39 -7.50 29.71 -30.29
N LYS A 40 -6.89 29.11 -31.31
CA LYS A 40 -6.89 29.63 -32.68
C LYS A 40 -8.31 29.80 -33.23
N ALA A 41 -9.18 28.80 -33.06
CA ALA A 41 -10.56 28.87 -33.52
C ALA A 41 -11.32 30.05 -32.88
N LEU A 42 -11.17 30.25 -31.57
CA LEU A 42 -11.75 31.38 -30.86
C LEU A 42 -11.16 32.71 -31.35
N MET A 43 -9.84 32.78 -31.52
CA MET A 43 -9.19 33.98 -32.05
C MET A 43 -9.71 34.36 -33.44
N PHE A 44 -9.82 33.40 -34.36
CA PHE A 44 -10.35 33.66 -35.69
C PHE A 44 -11.83 34.07 -35.69
N ALA A 45 -12.63 33.52 -34.78
CA ALA A 45 -14.03 33.91 -34.64
C ALA A 45 -14.20 35.39 -34.22
N HIS A 46 -13.23 35.95 -33.48
CA HIS A 46 -13.23 37.35 -33.04
C HIS A 46 -12.37 38.28 -33.92
N ALA A 47 -11.59 37.73 -34.86
CA ALA A 47 -10.74 38.49 -35.78
C ALA A 47 -11.32 38.57 -37.21
N VAL A 48 -12.17 37.63 -37.62
CA VAL A 48 -12.74 37.60 -38.97
C VAL A 48 -14.22 37.98 -38.91
N GLU A 49 -14.59 39.03 -39.64
CA GLU A 49 -15.96 39.48 -39.82
C GLU A 49 -16.74 38.43 -40.64
N ARG A 50 -17.47 37.53 -39.97
CA ARG A 50 -18.42 36.64 -40.63
C ARG A 50 -19.83 36.87 -40.09
N SER A 51 -20.62 37.61 -40.86
CA SER A 51 -22.09 37.78 -40.71
C SER A 51 -22.52 38.59 -39.47
N PRO A 52 -23.79 39.04 -39.33
CA PRO A 52 -24.20 40.32 -38.69
C PRO A 52 -23.95 40.48 -37.18
N HIS A 53 -23.27 39.53 -36.54
CA HIS A 53 -22.94 39.53 -35.11
C HIS A 53 -21.43 39.47 -34.81
N ALA A 54 -20.55 39.38 -35.83
CA ALA A 54 -19.11 39.33 -35.63
C ALA A 54 -18.49 40.74 -35.72
N VAL A 55 -17.99 41.24 -34.60
CA VAL A 55 -17.26 42.51 -34.54
C VAL A 55 -15.79 42.24 -34.91
N LEU A 56 -15.24 43.00 -35.86
CA LEU A 56 -13.82 42.96 -36.23
C LEU A 56 -12.97 43.60 -35.12
N ILE A 57 -12.73 42.85 -34.03
CA ILE A 57 -12.06 43.38 -32.83
C ILE A 57 -10.54 43.39 -33.00
N PHE A 58 -9.99 42.39 -33.69
CA PHE A 58 -8.55 42.21 -33.88
C PHE A 58 -8.14 42.39 -35.33
N SER A 59 -7.08 43.16 -35.56
CA SER A 59 -6.38 43.17 -36.85
C SER A 59 -5.42 41.99 -36.97
N VAL A 60 -4.93 41.70 -38.18
CA VAL A 60 -3.98 40.60 -38.42
C VAL A 60 -2.70 40.74 -37.56
N GLU A 61 -2.17 41.95 -37.45
CA GLU A 61 -1.00 42.23 -36.59
C GLU A 61 -1.29 42.01 -35.10
N ASP A 62 -2.52 42.32 -34.66
CA ASP A 62 -2.91 42.10 -33.27
C ASP A 62 -2.98 40.61 -32.96
N VAL A 63 -3.52 39.80 -33.89
CA VAL A 63 -3.60 38.34 -33.71
C VAL A 63 -2.21 37.72 -33.59
N GLU A 64 -1.23 38.19 -34.38
CA GLU A 64 0.15 37.69 -34.31
C GLU A 64 0.76 37.99 -32.93
N LYS A 65 0.67 39.25 -32.46
CA LYS A 65 1.18 39.68 -31.14
C LYS A 65 0.51 38.92 -29.99
N VAL A 66 -0.81 38.74 -30.05
CA VAL A 66 -1.57 38.02 -29.02
C VAL A 66 -1.23 36.54 -29.00
N THR A 67 -1.05 35.93 -30.18
CA THR A 67 -0.66 34.52 -30.29
C THR A 67 0.74 34.30 -29.75
N GLU A 68 1.71 35.15 -30.11
CA GLU A 68 3.07 35.11 -29.57
C GLU A 68 3.07 35.30 -28.05
N PHE A 69 2.27 36.22 -27.53
CA PHE A 69 2.12 36.43 -26.09
C PHE A 69 1.59 35.17 -25.39
N MET A 70 0.51 34.56 -25.90
CA MET A 70 -0.07 33.35 -25.30
C MET A 70 0.88 32.16 -25.37
N LEU A 71 1.64 32.03 -26.47
CA LEU A 71 2.65 30.98 -26.61
C LEU A 71 3.76 31.13 -25.57
N ASN A 72 4.27 32.35 -25.37
CA ASN A 72 5.37 32.61 -24.45
C ASN A 72 4.97 32.62 -22.96
N SER A 73 3.70 32.90 -22.65
CA SER A 73 3.21 33.01 -21.27
C SER A 73 2.47 31.75 -20.81
N TYR A 74 1.34 31.44 -21.44
CA TYR A 74 0.44 30.35 -21.02
C TYR A 74 0.92 29.00 -21.54
N PHE A 75 1.07 28.85 -22.86
CA PHE A 75 1.37 27.54 -23.46
C PHE A 75 2.81 27.08 -23.17
N ARG A 76 3.76 28.00 -22.95
CA ARG A 76 5.11 27.69 -22.46
C ARG A 76 5.09 26.83 -21.19
N HIS A 77 4.13 27.08 -20.32
CA HIS A 77 3.95 26.36 -19.05
C HIS A 77 2.65 25.54 -19.04
N PHE A 78 2.22 25.03 -20.20
CA PHE A 78 0.94 24.33 -20.36
C PHE A 78 0.73 23.19 -19.35
N LYS A 79 1.75 22.34 -19.15
CA LYS A 79 1.67 21.20 -18.22
C LYS A 79 1.44 21.64 -16.76
N LEU A 80 2.07 22.75 -16.35
CA LEU A 80 1.92 23.30 -15.01
C LEU A 80 0.49 23.81 -14.79
N TYR A 81 0.00 24.63 -15.73
CA TYR A 81 -1.37 25.15 -15.64
C TYR A 81 -2.42 24.05 -15.70
N LYS A 82 -2.24 23.05 -16.58
CA LYS A 82 -3.09 21.86 -16.63
C LYS A 82 -3.14 21.16 -15.27
N TYR A 83 -1.99 20.89 -14.66
CA TYR A 83 -1.92 20.23 -13.35
C TYR A 83 -2.61 21.01 -12.22
N ILE A 84 -2.52 22.35 -12.22
CA ILE A 84 -3.12 23.18 -11.18
C ILE A 84 -4.64 23.33 -11.37
N PHE A 85 -5.11 23.47 -12.62
CA PHE A 85 -6.50 23.79 -12.92
C PHE A 85 -7.41 22.58 -13.13
N THR A 86 -6.86 21.43 -13.52
CA THR A 86 -7.61 20.17 -13.63
C THR A 86 -8.00 19.68 -12.24
N ALA A 87 -9.28 19.34 -12.05
CA ALA A 87 -9.75 18.80 -10.79
C ALA A 87 -9.04 17.46 -10.50
N LYS A 88 -8.50 17.31 -9.28
CA LYS A 88 -7.89 16.05 -8.85
C LYS A 88 -9.00 15.05 -8.55
N GLU A 89 -9.14 14.03 -9.36
CA GLU A 89 -9.96 12.86 -9.00
C GLU A 89 -9.19 12.04 -7.96
N GLN A 90 -9.74 11.93 -6.76
CA GLN A 90 -9.22 11.03 -5.74
C GLN A 90 -9.95 9.70 -5.88
N VAL A 91 -9.20 8.63 -6.18
CA VAL A 91 -9.73 7.27 -6.18
C VAL A 91 -9.49 6.67 -4.80
N THR A 92 -10.56 6.42 -4.04
CA THR A 92 -10.49 5.69 -2.79
C THR A 92 -10.74 4.22 -3.07
N LEU A 93 -9.72 3.38 -2.84
CA LEU A 93 -9.89 1.93 -2.88
C LEU A 93 -10.36 1.45 -1.51
N VAL A 94 -11.51 0.81 -1.46
CA VAL A 94 -12.04 0.15 -0.26
C VAL A 94 -11.87 -1.35 -0.48
N GLN A 95 -11.11 -1.99 0.41
CA GLN A 95 -10.97 -3.44 0.41
C GLN A 95 -11.99 -4.03 1.36
N GLU A 96 -12.89 -4.86 0.84
CA GLU A 96 -13.78 -5.69 1.64
C GLU A 96 -13.14 -7.05 1.91
N LEU A 97 -13.50 -7.69 3.04
CA LEU A 97 -13.00 -9.03 3.34
C LEU A 97 -13.48 -10.00 2.26
N PRO A 98 -12.58 -10.75 1.62
CA PRO A 98 -12.99 -11.78 0.68
C PRO A 98 -13.76 -12.87 1.44
N HIS A 99 -14.91 -13.29 0.88
CA HIS A 99 -15.75 -14.40 1.36
C HIS A 99 -16.58 -14.18 2.63
N GLY A 100 -16.75 -12.95 3.12
CA GLY A 100 -17.64 -12.71 4.26
C GLY A 100 -17.29 -13.59 5.46
N VAL A 101 -15.99 -13.72 5.76
CA VAL A 101 -15.47 -14.55 6.85
C VAL A 101 -16.25 -14.18 8.11
N GLU A 102 -17.08 -15.12 8.58
CA GLU A 102 -17.81 -14.96 9.83
C GLU A 102 -16.78 -14.69 10.93
N VAL A 103 -16.92 -13.54 11.59
CA VAL A 103 -16.10 -13.22 12.75
C VAL A 103 -16.39 -14.30 13.78
N PRO A 104 -15.37 -15.06 14.25
CA PRO A 104 -15.59 -16.09 15.25
C PRO A 104 -16.34 -15.50 16.44
N ALA A 105 -17.42 -16.16 16.86
CA ALA A 105 -18.16 -15.75 18.05
C ALA A 105 -17.17 -15.61 19.21
N ALA A 106 -17.31 -14.54 19.99
CA ALA A 106 -16.46 -14.31 21.16
C ALA A 106 -16.47 -15.56 22.05
N ALA A 107 -15.29 -16.00 22.47
CA ALA A 107 -15.17 -17.14 23.38
C ALA A 107 -16.02 -16.87 24.62
N ARG A 108 -16.76 -17.88 25.08
CA ARG A 108 -17.54 -17.76 26.32
C ARG A 108 -16.57 -17.51 27.49
N PRO A 109 -16.96 -16.69 28.49
CA PRO A 109 -16.17 -16.51 29.70
C PRO A 109 -15.86 -17.84 30.38
N LEU A 110 -14.69 -17.94 31.02
CA LEU A 110 -14.31 -19.15 31.76
C LEU A 110 -15.27 -19.43 32.93
N ASP A 111 -15.90 -18.39 33.47
CA ASP A 111 -16.88 -18.47 34.55
C ASP A 111 -18.15 -19.24 34.15
N ASP A 112 -18.44 -19.38 32.86
CA ASP A 112 -19.56 -20.18 32.34
C ASP A 112 -19.21 -21.67 32.17
N ALA A 113 -17.99 -22.10 32.52
CA ALA A 113 -17.56 -23.48 32.39
C ALA A 113 -18.26 -24.38 33.42
N LEU A 114 -18.84 -25.49 32.95
CA LEU A 114 -19.38 -26.53 33.82
C LEU A 114 -18.22 -27.26 34.51
N THR A 115 -18.16 -27.18 35.84
CA THR A 115 -17.20 -27.94 36.64
C THR A 115 -17.49 -29.43 36.52
N GLN A 116 -16.53 -30.22 36.01
CA GLN A 116 -16.56 -31.66 36.21
C GLN A 116 -16.40 -31.93 37.70
N SER A 117 -17.41 -32.51 38.33
CA SER A 117 -17.29 -33.03 39.69
C SER A 117 -16.34 -34.22 39.66
N ILE A 118 -15.08 -33.99 39.95
CA ILE A 118 -14.12 -35.06 40.21
C ILE A 118 -14.57 -35.72 41.52
N VAL A 119 -15.18 -36.89 41.43
CA VAL A 119 -15.43 -37.74 42.59
C VAL A 119 -14.06 -38.24 43.04
N TYR A 120 -13.51 -37.62 44.07
CA TYR A 120 -12.40 -38.23 44.80
C TYR A 120 -12.95 -39.47 45.51
N THR A 121 -12.82 -40.64 44.89
CA THR A 121 -12.92 -41.90 45.61
C THR A 121 -11.76 -41.91 46.60
N GLN A 122 -12.06 -41.70 47.88
CA GLN A 122 -11.11 -41.88 48.97
C GLN A 122 -10.49 -43.28 48.83
N PRO A 123 -9.16 -43.42 48.72
CA PRO A 123 -8.52 -44.73 48.69
C PRO A 123 -8.92 -45.52 49.95
N PRO A 124 -9.23 -46.83 49.83
CA PRO A 124 -9.64 -47.63 50.99
C PRO A 124 -8.53 -47.65 52.05
N GLU A 125 -8.94 -47.51 53.32
CA GLU A 125 -8.03 -47.59 54.47
C GLU A 125 -7.26 -48.93 54.44
N PRO A 126 -5.94 -48.93 54.68
CA PRO A 126 -5.15 -50.15 54.65
C PRO A 126 -5.60 -51.11 55.77
N PRO A 127 -5.58 -52.43 55.52
CA PRO A 127 -5.98 -53.40 56.53
C PRO A 127 -5.03 -53.38 57.75
N PRO A 128 -5.50 -53.85 58.93
CA PRO A 128 -4.67 -53.91 60.13
C PRO A 128 -3.46 -54.82 59.88
N VAL A 129 -2.26 -54.30 60.15
CA VAL A 129 -1.01 -55.06 60.04
C VAL A 129 -0.94 -56.04 61.22
N GLU A 130 -1.00 -57.34 60.97
CA GLU A 130 -0.62 -58.37 61.96
C GLU A 130 0.90 -58.33 62.17
N GLU A 131 1.34 -58.21 63.42
CA GLU A 131 2.76 -58.30 63.79
C GLU A 131 3.31 -59.71 63.47
N PRO A 132 4.44 -59.84 62.75
CA PRO A 132 5.00 -61.13 62.42
C PRO A 132 5.67 -61.78 63.64
N ALA A 133 5.36 -63.07 63.87
CA ALA A 133 6.00 -63.91 64.88
C ALA A 133 7.50 -64.15 64.55
N PRO A 134 8.38 -64.27 65.57
CA PRO A 134 9.82 -64.39 65.36
C PRO A 134 10.21 -65.73 64.70
N ALA A 135 11.10 -65.63 63.71
CA ALA A 135 11.64 -66.72 62.90
C ALA A 135 12.52 -67.72 63.69
N PRO A 136 12.56 -69.01 63.31
CA PRO A 136 13.62 -69.92 63.75
C PRO A 136 14.89 -69.71 62.91
N MET A 137 16.01 -69.69 63.62
CA MET A 137 17.39 -69.59 63.12
C MET A 137 17.93 -70.95 62.62
N GLU A 138 19.06 -70.86 61.91
CA GLU A 138 20.06 -71.91 61.56
C GLU A 138 19.76 -72.70 60.26
N GLU A 139 20.70 -72.93 59.31
CA GLU A 139 22.16 -73.07 59.40
C GLU A 139 22.85 -72.82 58.02
N GLU A 140 24.16 -72.57 58.05
CA GLU A 140 25.08 -72.09 57.01
C GLU A 140 25.46 -73.12 55.91
N GLU A 141 25.77 -72.68 54.68
CA GLU A 141 27.06 -72.94 53.97
C GLU A 141 27.19 -72.10 52.68
N GLU A 142 28.38 -71.53 52.44
CA GLU A 142 28.76 -70.56 51.39
C GLU A 142 29.30 -71.23 50.05
N PRO A 143 30.04 -70.56 49.13
CA PRO A 143 29.49 -69.87 47.96
C PRO A 143 30.18 -70.26 46.62
N ALA A 144 29.68 -69.77 45.48
CA ALA A 144 30.47 -69.70 44.25
C ALA A 144 30.13 -68.45 43.43
N VAL A 145 31.05 -67.49 43.48
CA VAL A 145 31.10 -66.24 42.71
C VAL A 145 31.77 -66.46 41.35
N ALA A 146 31.29 -65.76 40.32
CA ALA A 146 32.11 -65.40 39.16
C ALA A 146 31.65 -64.03 38.64
N GLU A 147 32.49 -63.04 38.90
CA GLU A 147 32.40 -61.66 38.43
C GLU A 147 32.83 -61.54 36.96
N GLY A 148 32.43 -60.45 36.31
CA GLY A 148 32.90 -60.05 34.98
C GLY A 148 32.80 -58.54 34.80
N GLU A 149 33.86 -57.84 35.21
CA GLU A 149 34.29 -56.49 34.79
C GLU A 149 34.34 -56.37 33.25
N ALA A 150 33.87 -55.28 32.62
CA ALA A 150 34.50 -53.96 32.44
C ALA A 150 35.78 -53.99 31.57
N ASP A 151 35.70 -53.38 30.38
CA ASP A 151 36.77 -52.72 29.59
C ASP A 151 36.10 -52.23 28.29
N GLY A 152 36.32 -51.07 27.67
CA GLY A 152 37.29 -49.99 27.79
C GLY A 152 37.05 -49.07 26.57
N GLU A 153 37.08 -47.76 26.79
CA GLU A 153 37.19 -46.68 25.79
C GLU A 153 38.57 -46.73 25.05
N PRO A 154 39.01 -45.75 24.20
CA PRO A 154 38.38 -44.84 23.23
C PRO A 154 39.21 -44.72 21.89
N VAL A 155 39.01 -43.63 21.15
CA VAL A 155 39.90 -42.92 20.17
C VAL A 155 39.96 -43.47 18.73
N ASP A 156 40.15 -42.69 17.65
CA ASP A 156 40.59 -41.31 17.42
C ASP A 156 40.32 -40.93 15.95
N GLY A 157 40.50 -39.64 15.60
CA GLY A 157 40.81 -39.21 14.22
C GLY A 157 39.67 -38.47 13.50
N ALA A 158 39.52 -37.14 13.60
CA ALA A 158 40.39 -36.07 13.10
C ALA A 158 40.49 -35.97 11.57
N GLY A 159 40.20 -34.77 11.03
CA GLY A 159 40.63 -34.38 9.68
C GLY A 159 39.65 -33.46 8.95
N GLY A 160 39.71 -32.16 9.24
CA GLY A 160 39.23 -31.10 8.35
C GLY A 160 40.40 -30.26 7.87
N GLU A 161 40.38 -29.86 6.59
CA GLU A 161 41.21 -28.80 5.98
C GLU A 161 40.54 -28.51 4.61
N ALA A 162 39.94 -27.35 4.29
CA ALA A 162 40.32 -25.93 4.33
C ALA A 162 41.16 -25.46 3.11
N ALA A 163 40.61 -24.41 2.49
CA ALA A 163 41.21 -23.35 1.67
C ALA A 163 41.64 -23.65 0.21
N ALA A 164 40.97 -22.93 -0.70
CA ALA A 164 41.33 -22.76 -2.09
C ALA A 164 42.14 -21.47 -2.27
N GLU A 165 43.17 -21.59 -3.10
CA GLU A 165 44.25 -20.65 -3.39
C GLU A 165 43.85 -19.63 -4.47
N GLU A 166 44.52 -18.49 -4.37
CA GLU A 166 44.52 -17.30 -5.22
C GLU A 166 45.32 -17.54 -6.51
N SER A 167 44.78 -17.12 -7.68
CA SER A 167 45.52 -16.68 -8.88
C SER A 167 44.56 -16.14 -9.95
#